data_AF-X1F1F2-F1
#
_entry.id   AF-X1F1F2-F1
#
_cell.length_a   1.000
_cell.length_b   1.000
_cell.length_c   1.000
_cell.angle_alpha   90.00
_cell.angle_beta   90.00
_cell.angle_gamma   90.00
#
_symmetry.space_group_name_H-M   'P 1'
#
loop_
_entity.id
_entity.type
_entity.pdbx_description
1 polymer ?
#
loop_
_entity_poly.entity_id
_entity_poly.type
_entity_poly.pdbx_seq_one_letter_code
_entity_poly.pdbx_strand_id
1 'polypeptide(L)'
;ERMNLENILKKENNYDGFDDIILINPGSEKIIYEMSKYLSKGGILNLINTGSNEMKTPIDIGRIHYDGIKYVGNDSYDFAKSYKINNRSEIKENSIMWILGAGGPMGHMHVQRAIFKKYPPRKIVATNRQSNRIWNIQKRFKDIAKSRKIDLVCYKQKDFSRKQFSEILKKETNYKGFDNIIVLASSVEAVKDALNFIAEGGVINIFGGIPKRNFVKILSRKICSEKVRIIGSSGSNISDMKKTLTKVEEKKINTNNSVFAIGGINSLKKALLNVSKGVFPGKVVIFPQIENLDLTRVGKIKKKIPFIQKN
;
A
#
# COMPACT_ATOMS: atom_id res chain seq x y z
N GLU A 1 17.46 -0.29 -37.95
CA GLU A 1 16.06 0.18 -38.11
C GLU A 1 15.45 0.50 -36.76
N ARG A 2 14.70 1.59 -36.61
CA ARG A 2 13.92 1.81 -35.38
C ARG A 2 12.75 0.84 -35.40
N MET A 3 12.80 -0.17 -34.52
CA MET A 3 11.75 -1.17 -34.37
C MET A 3 10.41 -0.47 -34.05
N ASN A 4 9.44 -0.57 -34.97
CA ASN A 4 8.11 -0.01 -34.75
C ASN A 4 7.25 -1.03 -33.99
N LEU A 5 7.23 -0.92 -32.66
CA LEU A 5 6.48 -1.83 -31.77
C LEU A 5 4.98 -1.88 -32.06
N GLU A 6 4.39 -0.77 -32.53
CA GLU A 6 2.97 -0.76 -32.92
C GLU A 6 2.72 -1.68 -34.11
N ASN A 7 3.66 -1.76 -35.05
CA ASN A 7 3.54 -2.68 -36.17
C ASN A 7 3.70 -4.14 -35.74
N ILE A 8 4.50 -4.43 -34.69
CA ILE A 8 4.61 -5.79 -34.13
C ILE A 8 3.30 -6.19 -33.46
N LEU A 9 2.77 -5.34 -32.58
CA LEU A 9 1.47 -5.59 -31.91
C LEU A 9 0.34 -5.79 -32.92
N LYS A 10 0.30 -4.96 -33.98
CA LYS A 10 -0.66 -5.11 -35.09
C LYS A 10 -0.47 -6.42 -35.85
N LYS A 11 0.77 -6.83 -36.15
CA LYS A 11 1.06 -8.10 -36.83
C LYS A 11 0.66 -9.32 -36.00
N GLU A 12 0.80 -9.24 -34.68
CA GLU A 12 0.45 -10.31 -33.74
C GLU A 12 -1.02 -10.29 -33.31
N ASN A 13 -1.84 -9.38 -33.85
CA ASN A 13 -3.23 -9.14 -33.42
C ASN A 13 -3.37 -8.92 -31.90
N ASN A 14 -2.31 -8.45 -31.24
CA ASN A 14 -2.27 -8.21 -29.80
C ASN A 14 -2.44 -6.71 -29.52
N TYR A 15 -3.69 -6.27 -29.40
CA TYR A 15 -4.01 -4.88 -29.11
C TYR A 15 -3.87 -4.51 -27.62
N ASP A 16 -3.68 -5.49 -26.75
CA ASP A 16 -3.60 -5.30 -25.31
C ASP A 16 -2.18 -4.98 -24.82
N GLY A 17 -1.15 -5.22 -25.65
CA GLY A 17 0.26 -4.99 -25.35
C GLY A 17 1.02 -6.27 -25.02
N PHE A 18 2.31 -6.15 -24.70
CA PHE A 18 3.19 -7.27 -24.38
C PHE A 18 3.05 -7.72 -22.91
N ASP A 19 2.96 -9.03 -22.68
CA ASP A 19 2.96 -9.62 -21.34
C ASP A 19 4.33 -9.52 -20.67
N ASP A 20 5.40 -9.57 -21.45
CA ASP A 20 6.77 -9.45 -20.99
C ASP A 20 7.58 -8.56 -21.92
N ILE A 21 8.32 -7.60 -21.36
CA ILE A 21 9.33 -6.80 -22.07
C ILE A 21 10.65 -6.92 -21.32
N ILE A 22 11.66 -7.48 -21.97
CA ILE A 22 13.01 -7.61 -21.40
C ILE A 22 13.90 -6.50 -21.99
N LEU A 23 14.47 -5.67 -21.11
CA LEU A 23 15.39 -4.60 -21.49
C LEU A 23 16.78 -4.90 -20.93
N ILE A 24 17.74 -5.12 -21.81
CA ILE A 24 19.13 -5.42 -21.45
C ILE A 24 19.95 -4.14 -21.61
N ASN A 25 20.52 -3.65 -20.50
CA ASN A 25 21.36 -2.46 -20.44
C ASN A 25 20.83 -1.30 -21.33
N PRO A 26 19.58 -0.84 -21.12
CA PRO A 26 18.89 0.04 -22.07
C PRO A 26 19.54 1.42 -22.25
N GLY A 27 20.57 1.76 -21.47
CA GLY A 27 21.40 2.95 -21.65
C GLY A 27 20.70 4.30 -21.40
N SER A 28 19.37 4.34 -21.31
CA SER A 28 18.62 5.57 -21.05
C SER A 28 17.27 5.32 -20.36
N GLU A 29 16.88 6.27 -19.51
CA GLU A 29 15.56 6.29 -18.87
C GLU A 29 14.42 6.42 -19.92
N LYS A 30 14.71 7.07 -21.05
CA LYS A 30 13.76 7.30 -22.14
C LYS A 30 13.33 5.98 -22.79
N ILE A 31 14.27 5.07 -23.04
CA ILE A 31 13.94 3.74 -23.58
C ILE A 31 13.01 3.01 -22.62
N ILE A 32 13.34 2.96 -21.32
CA ILE A 32 12.49 2.30 -20.32
C ILE A 32 11.08 2.89 -20.30
N TYR A 33 10.97 4.23 -20.31
CA TYR A 33 9.69 4.93 -20.34
C TYR A 33 8.85 4.55 -21.56
N GLU A 34 9.41 4.65 -22.77
CA GLU A 34 8.70 4.34 -24.00
C GLU A 34 8.27 2.87 -24.06
N MET A 35 9.17 1.95 -23.71
CA MET A 35 8.87 0.51 -23.71
C MET A 35 7.78 0.15 -22.69
N SER A 36 7.79 0.76 -21.50
CA SER A 36 6.80 0.47 -20.45
C SER A 36 5.35 0.79 -20.84
N LYS A 37 5.13 1.66 -21.83
CA LYS A 37 3.79 2.00 -22.33
C LYS A 37 3.14 0.82 -23.06
N TYR A 38 3.94 -0.07 -23.64
CA TYR A 38 3.47 -1.21 -24.42
C TYR A 38 3.22 -2.46 -23.58
N LEU A 39 3.38 -2.43 -22.25
CA LEU A 39 2.99 -3.56 -21.40
C LEU A 39 1.48 -3.77 -21.44
N SER A 40 1.05 -5.03 -21.42
CA SER A 40 -0.34 -5.43 -21.18
C SER A 40 -0.76 -5.24 -19.72
N LYS A 41 -2.04 -5.46 -19.42
CA LYS A 41 -2.51 -5.54 -18.03
C LYS A 41 -1.90 -6.79 -17.38
N GLY A 42 -1.20 -6.61 -16.26
CA GLY A 42 -0.47 -7.68 -15.57
C GLY A 42 0.93 -7.91 -16.11
N GLY A 43 1.32 -7.21 -17.19
CA GLY A 43 2.60 -7.39 -17.85
C GLY A 43 3.81 -7.02 -17.00
N ILE A 44 4.97 -7.54 -17.39
CA ILE A 44 6.22 -7.44 -16.63
C ILE A 44 7.29 -6.78 -17.49
N LEU A 45 7.90 -5.70 -16.97
CA LEU A 45 9.14 -5.17 -17.51
C LEU A 45 10.31 -5.74 -16.71
N ASN A 46 11.12 -6.55 -17.38
CA ASN A 46 12.34 -7.15 -16.82
C ASN A 46 13.56 -6.31 -17.22
N LEU A 47 14.11 -5.59 -16.25
CA LEU A 47 15.27 -4.73 -16.44
C LEU A 47 16.55 -5.47 -16.04
N ILE A 48 17.44 -5.67 -17.01
CA ILE A 48 18.76 -6.24 -16.76
C ILE A 48 19.77 -5.10 -16.82
N ASN A 49 20.45 -4.86 -15.70
CA ASN A 49 21.47 -3.82 -15.60
C ASN A 49 22.75 -4.41 -15.02
N THR A 50 23.64 -4.86 -15.90
CA THR A 50 24.94 -5.44 -15.54
C THR A 50 26.04 -4.37 -15.42
N GLY A 51 25.73 -3.11 -15.78
CA GLY A 51 26.65 -1.99 -15.73
C GLY A 51 26.60 -1.21 -14.40
N SER A 52 27.65 -0.43 -14.14
CA SER A 52 27.77 0.42 -12.94
C SER A 52 26.99 1.74 -13.00
N ASN A 53 26.29 2.02 -14.10
CA ASN A 53 25.61 3.30 -14.30
C ASN A 53 24.44 3.50 -13.31
N GLU A 54 24.45 4.64 -12.61
CA GLU A 54 23.33 5.09 -11.76
C GLU A 54 22.14 5.62 -12.60
N MET A 55 21.53 4.75 -13.39
CA MET A 55 20.34 5.07 -14.17
C MET A 55 19.09 5.06 -13.27
N LYS A 56 18.10 5.93 -13.53
CA LYS A 56 16.77 5.80 -12.90
C LYS A 56 15.77 5.16 -13.86
N THR A 57 14.95 4.29 -13.32
CA THR A 57 13.82 3.66 -13.99
C THR A 57 12.56 4.51 -13.72
N PRO A 58 11.92 5.06 -14.76
CA PRO A 58 10.58 5.63 -14.62
C PRO A 58 9.55 4.49 -14.50
N ILE A 59 8.80 4.49 -13.39
CA ILE A 59 7.74 3.52 -13.13
C ILE A 59 6.37 4.20 -13.11
N ASP A 60 5.39 3.64 -13.84
CA ASP A 60 4.00 4.12 -13.79
C ASP A 60 3.31 3.54 -12.54
N ILE A 61 3.26 4.33 -11.48
CA ILE A 61 2.72 3.87 -10.19
C ILE A 61 1.21 3.65 -10.23
N GLY A 62 0.50 4.32 -11.15
CA GLY A 62 -0.93 4.11 -11.35
C GLY A 62 -1.21 2.79 -12.07
N ARG A 63 -0.40 2.44 -13.08
CA ARG A 63 -0.50 1.11 -13.72
C ARG A 63 -0.05 -0.01 -12.79
N ILE A 64 0.96 0.19 -11.94
CA ILE A 64 1.30 -0.79 -10.90
C ILE A 64 0.08 -1.06 -9.99
N HIS A 65 -0.66 -0.01 -9.61
CA HIS A 65 -1.86 -0.10 -8.78
C HIS A 65 -3.06 -0.77 -9.48
N TYR A 66 -3.45 -0.26 -10.66
CA TYR A 66 -4.70 -0.67 -11.33
C TYR A 66 -4.52 -1.80 -12.34
N ASP A 67 -3.39 -1.84 -13.04
CA ASP A 67 -3.13 -2.84 -14.08
C ASP A 67 -2.30 -4.00 -13.57
N GLY A 68 -1.68 -3.88 -12.38
CA GLY A 68 -0.86 -4.93 -11.80
C GLY A 68 0.44 -5.18 -12.57
N ILE A 69 0.90 -4.21 -13.37
CA ILE A 69 2.20 -4.31 -14.05
C ILE A 69 3.32 -4.40 -13.03
N LYS A 70 4.41 -5.06 -13.40
CA LYS A 70 5.56 -5.27 -12.51
C LYS A 70 6.83 -4.81 -13.18
N TYR A 71 7.73 -4.28 -12.36
CA TYR A 71 9.12 -4.09 -12.74
C TYR A 71 9.94 -5.09 -11.93
N VAL A 72 10.64 -5.97 -12.64
CA VAL A 72 11.59 -6.94 -12.07
C VAL A 72 12.95 -6.68 -12.68
N GLY A 73 14.01 -7.19 -12.08
CA GLY A 73 15.33 -7.01 -12.64
C GLY A 73 16.42 -7.76 -11.90
N ASN A 74 17.57 -7.85 -12.55
CA ASN A 74 18.80 -8.38 -11.95
C ASN A 74 20.06 -7.83 -12.66
N ASP A 75 21.22 -8.17 -12.12
CA ASP A 75 22.55 -7.70 -12.54
C ASP A 75 23.37 -8.77 -13.30
N SER A 76 22.70 -9.77 -13.86
CA SER A 76 23.29 -10.87 -14.62
C SER A 76 22.55 -11.13 -15.95
N TYR A 77 23.19 -11.85 -16.85
CA TYR A 77 22.58 -12.26 -18.13
C TYR A 77 21.61 -13.46 -17.99
N ASP A 78 21.42 -14.01 -16.79
CA ASP A 78 20.32 -14.93 -16.51
C ASP A 78 19.02 -14.13 -16.26
N PHE A 79 18.28 -13.87 -17.33
CA PHE A 79 17.06 -13.06 -17.28
C PHE A 79 15.94 -13.73 -16.49
N ALA A 80 15.90 -15.06 -16.48
CA ALA A 80 14.88 -15.85 -15.78
C ALA A 80 14.97 -15.66 -14.26
N LYS A 81 16.17 -15.35 -13.74
CA LYS A 81 16.41 -15.04 -12.33
C LYS A 81 15.55 -13.89 -11.82
N SER A 82 15.34 -12.83 -12.63
CA SER A 82 14.55 -11.65 -12.24
C SER A 82 13.15 -12.02 -11.73
N TYR A 83 12.54 -13.03 -12.33
CA TYR A 83 11.18 -13.48 -12.00
C TYR A 83 11.09 -14.23 -10.67
N LYS A 84 12.22 -14.59 -10.05
CA LYS A 84 12.28 -15.40 -8.82
C LYS A 84 12.88 -14.66 -7.62
N ILE A 85 13.62 -13.58 -7.84
CA ILE A 85 14.41 -12.88 -6.81
C ILE A 85 13.57 -12.38 -5.61
N ASN A 86 12.44 -11.72 -5.87
CA ASN A 86 11.56 -11.24 -4.81
C ASN A 86 10.09 -11.31 -5.25
N ASN A 87 9.43 -12.40 -4.85
CA ASN A 87 8.00 -12.66 -5.14
C ASN A 87 7.08 -12.37 -3.95
N ARG A 88 7.59 -11.70 -2.92
CA ARG A 88 6.86 -11.48 -1.68
C ARG A 88 5.77 -10.40 -1.85
N SER A 89 4.52 -10.76 -1.58
CA SER A 89 3.41 -9.80 -1.43
C SER A 89 3.03 -9.56 0.04
N GLU A 90 3.50 -10.43 0.93
CA GLU A 90 3.13 -10.45 2.34
C GLU A 90 4.14 -9.74 3.24
N ILE A 91 3.64 -9.31 4.41
CA ILE A 91 4.49 -8.75 5.47
C ILE A 91 5.48 -9.83 5.91
N LYS A 92 6.77 -9.48 5.91
CA LYS A 92 7.85 -10.37 6.37
C LYS A 92 7.77 -10.52 7.88
N GLU A 93 7.95 -11.73 8.39
CA GLU A 93 8.06 -11.98 9.84
C GLU A 93 9.23 -11.21 10.44
N ASN A 94 9.08 -10.78 11.70
CA ASN A 94 10.14 -10.10 12.47
C ASN A 94 10.72 -8.89 11.73
N SER A 95 9.94 -8.24 10.87
CA SER A 95 10.37 -7.14 10.01
C SER A 95 10.07 -5.75 10.59
N ILE A 96 10.66 -4.68 10.03
CA ILE A 96 10.23 -3.30 10.32
C ILE A 96 9.33 -2.83 9.18
N MET A 97 8.11 -2.43 9.56
CA MET A 97 7.08 -1.98 8.64
C MET A 97 6.80 -0.50 8.82
N TRP A 98 6.59 0.22 7.71
CA TRP A 98 6.04 1.57 7.69
C TRP A 98 4.66 1.59 7.02
N ILE A 99 3.68 2.21 7.68
CA ILE A 99 2.35 2.47 7.13
C ILE A 99 2.19 4.00 6.99
N LEU A 100 2.29 4.49 5.75
CA LEU A 100 2.18 5.90 5.40
C LEU A 100 0.71 6.25 5.07
N GLY A 101 0.11 7.16 5.83
CA GLY A 101 -1.33 7.47 5.73
C GLY A 101 -2.19 6.65 6.70
N ALA A 102 -1.62 6.24 7.83
CA ALA A 102 -2.24 5.32 8.77
C ALA A 102 -3.47 5.90 9.51
N GLY A 103 -3.64 7.23 9.55
CA GLY A 103 -4.70 7.88 10.34
C GLY A 103 -6.11 7.71 9.80
N GLY A 104 -6.28 7.17 8.58
CA GLY A 104 -7.60 6.87 8.00
C GLY A 104 -8.08 5.45 8.32
N PRO A 105 -9.33 5.10 7.94
CA PRO A 105 -9.90 3.78 8.20
C PRO A 105 -9.05 2.63 7.64
N MET A 106 -8.52 2.78 6.42
CA MET A 106 -7.64 1.77 5.81
C MET A 106 -6.35 1.59 6.61
N GLY A 107 -5.77 2.70 7.11
CA GLY A 107 -4.59 2.65 7.94
C GLY A 107 -4.78 1.88 9.24
N HIS A 108 -5.92 2.09 9.90
CA HIS A 108 -6.31 1.29 11.06
C HIS A 108 -6.41 -0.20 10.70
N MET A 109 -7.00 -0.55 9.56
CA MET A 109 -7.11 -1.94 9.11
C MET A 109 -5.74 -2.56 8.81
N HIS A 110 -4.82 -1.81 8.19
CA HIS A 110 -3.46 -2.30 7.92
C HIS A 110 -2.63 -2.48 9.19
N VAL A 111 -2.73 -1.56 10.16
CA VAL A 111 -2.10 -1.72 11.48
C VAL A 111 -2.67 -2.96 12.19
N GLN A 112 -3.99 -3.09 12.24
CA GLN A 112 -4.65 -4.26 12.83
C GLN A 112 -4.17 -5.56 12.16
N ARG A 113 -4.22 -5.63 10.83
CA ARG A 113 -3.78 -6.80 10.07
C ARG A 113 -2.33 -7.17 10.36
N ALA A 114 -1.43 -6.19 10.48
CA ALA A 114 -0.03 -6.42 10.80
C ALA A 114 0.14 -6.99 12.22
N ILE A 115 -0.56 -6.43 13.20
CA ILE A 115 -0.53 -6.89 14.60
C ILE A 115 -1.05 -8.33 14.71
N PHE A 116 -2.20 -8.63 14.12
CA PHE A 116 -2.87 -9.93 14.25
C PHE A 116 -2.31 -11.03 13.32
N LYS A 117 -1.28 -10.75 12.53
CA LYS A 117 -0.64 -11.78 11.70
C LYS A 117 -0.01 -12.86 12.59
N LYS A 118 -0.13 -14.14 12.18
CA LYS A 118 0.47 -15.28 12.88
C LYS A 118 1.96 -15.04 13.17
N TYR A 119 2.67 -14.55 12.15
CA TYR A 119 4.06 -14.14 12.20
C TYR A 119 4.14 -12.61 11.94
N PRO A 120 4.07 -11.79 13.00
CA PRO A 120 3.99 -10.34 12.86
C PRO A 120 5.35 -9.69 12.56
N PRO A 121 5.36 -8.42 12.09
CA PRO A 121 6.57 -7.60 12.14
C PRO A 121 6.95 -7.32 13.60
N ARG A 122 8.24 -7.10 13.86
CA ARG A 122 8.71 -6.69 15.21
C ARG A 122 8.42 -5.23 15.52
N LYS A 123 8.25 -4.41 14.47
CA LYS A 123 8.03 -2.98 14.61
C LYS A 123 7.12 -2.44 13.52
N ILE A 124 6.18 -1.60 13.92
CA ILE A 124 5.24 -0.91 13.05
C ILE A 124 5.40 0.59 13.31
N VAL A 125 5.86 1.31 12.29
CA VAL A 125 5.88 2.77 12.25
C VAL A 125 4.63 3.21 11.51
N ALA A 126 3.68 3.83 12.21
CA ALA A 126 2.46 4.35 11.62
C ALA A 126 2.57 5.88 11.50
N THR A 127 2.41 6.43 10.31
CA THR A 127 2.51 7.88 10.11
C THR A 127 1.33 8.45 9.37
N ASN A 128 1.04 9.72 9.64
CA ASN A 128 0.02 10.45 8.93
C ASN A 128 0.43 11.91 8.74
N ARG A 129 0.07 12.52 7.61
CA ARG A 129 0.58 13.85 7.23
C ARG A 129 0.23 14.94 8.25
N GLN A 130 -1.06 15.14 8.53
CA GLN A 130 -1.54 16.23 9.40
C GLN A 130 -2.59 15.81 10.42
N SER A 131 -3.27 14.68 10.22
CA SER A 131 -4.44 14.37 11.05
C SER A 131 -4.03 13.79 12.39
N ASN A 132 -4.58 14.38 13.47
CA ASN A 132 -4.53 13.85 14.83
C ASN A 132 -5.21 12.48 14.98
N ARG A 133 -5.91 12.00 13.94
CA ARG A 133 -6.50 10.65 13.89
C ARG A 133 -5.46 9.54 14.10
N ILE A 134 -4.18 9.79 13.81
CA ILE A 134 -3.09 8.84 14.08
C ILE A 134 -3.05 8.38 15.55
N TRP A 135 -3.41 9.25 16.51
CA TRP A 135 -3.42 8.91 17.92
C TRP A 135 -4.51 7.90 18.30
N ASN A 136 -5.54 7.73 17.46
CA ASN A 136 -6.53 6.68 17.67
C ASN A 136 -5.94 5.28 17.43
N ILE A 137 -4.92 5.14 16.57
CA ILE A 137 -4.19 3.87 16.43
C ILE A 137 -3.50 3.55 17.76
N GLN A 138 -2.79 4.52 18.32
CA GLN A 138 -2.05 4.31 19.56
C GLN A 138 -2.99 3.96 20.71
N LYS A 139 -4.09 4.71 20.89
CA LYS A 139 -5.11 4.41 21.93
C LYS A 139 -5.74 3.03 21.80
N ARG A 140 -5.88 2.49 20.58
CA ARG A 140 -6.58 1.23 20.32
C ARG A 140 -5.67 0.00 20.32
N PHE A 141 -4.44 0.16 19.84
CA PHE A 141 -3.60 -0.98 19.48
C PHE A 141 -2.29 -1.06 20.28
N LYS A 142 -1.93 -0.05 21.09
CA LYS A 142 -0.67 -0.06 21.86
C LYS A 142 -0.53 -1.29 22.77
N ASP A 143 -1.56 -1.59 23.56
CA ASP A 143 -1.49 -2.70 24.52
C ASP A 143 -1.49 -4.07 23.83
N ILE A 144 -2.25 -4.20 22.73
CA ILE A 144 -2.29 -5.41 21.90
C ILE A 144 -0.95 -5.62 21.18
N ALA A 145 -0.34 -4.55 20.66
CA ALA A 145 0.98 -4.62 20.07
C ALA A 145 2.03 -5.06 21.10
N LYS A 146 2.00 -4.47 22.30
CA LYS A 146 2.90 -4.82 23.42
C LYS A 146 2.77 -6.28 23.83
N SER A 147 1.54 -6.81 23.98
CA SER A 147 1.33 -8.23 24.35
C SER A 147 1.84 -9.20 23.26
N ARG A 148 1.90 -8.75 22.01
CA ARG A 148 2.47 -9.48 20.88
C ARG A 148 3.95 -9.19 20.61
N LYS A 149 4.63 -8.46 21.50
CA LYS A 149 6.04 -8.06 21.39
C LYS A 149 6.33 -7.25 20.11
N ILE A 150 5.39 -6.40 19.72
CA ILE A 150 5.50 -5.50 18.57
C ILE A 150 5.70 -4.07 19.08
N ASP A 151 6.76 -3.41 18.62
CA ASP A 151 6.97 -1.98 18.85
C ASP A 151 6.08 -1.16 17.90
N LEU A 152 5.01 -0.55 18.43
CA LEU A 152 4.10 0.30 17.66
C LEU A 152 4.36 1.77 18.00
N VAL A 153 4.88 2.50 17.02
CA VAL A 153 5.13 3.95 17.12
C VAL A 153 4.27 4.72 16.13
N CYS A 154 3.78 5.89 16.56
CA CYS A 154 2.88 6.73 15.80
C CYS A 154 3.46 8.13 15.64
N TYR A 155 3.52 8.64 14.41
CA TYR A 155 3.99 9.99 14.13
C TYR A 155 3.01 10.80 13.29
N LYS A 156 2.81 12.06 13.67
CA LYS A 156 2.13 13.05 12.84
C LYS A 156 3.20 13.91 12.16
N GLN A 157 3.34 13.80 10.85
CA GLN A 157 4.45 14.40 10.10
C GLN A 157 4.53 15.93 10.28
N LYS A 158 3.39 16.62 10.39
CA LYS A 158 3.30 18.07 10.59
C LYS A 158 3.95 18.57 11.89
N ASP A 159 4.18 17.70 12.87
CA ASP A 159 4.85 18.08 14.13
C ASP A 159 6.38 18.24 13.97
N PHE A 160 6.92 17.94 12.78
CA PHE A 160 8.35 17.97 12.50
C PHE A 160 8.64 18.71 11.20
N SER A 161 9.82 19.31 11.09
CA SER A 161 10.35 19.70 9.77
C SER A 161 10.60 18.46 8.91
N ARG A 162 10.70 18.64 7.58
CA ARG A 162 10.97 17.53 6.65
C ARG A 162 12.27 16.79 7.00
N LYS A 163 13.32 17.52 7.36
CA LYS A 163 14.64 16.95 7.74
C LYS A 163 14.53 16.13 9.03
N GLN A 164 13.89 16.68 10.06
CA GLN A 164 13.69 15.98 11.33
C GLN A 164 12.85 14.70 11.14
N PHE A 165 11.76 14.77 10.38
CA PHE A 165 10.91 13.62 10.13
C PHE A 165 11.64 12.51 9.38
N SER A 166 12.41 12.87 8.34
CA SER A 166 13.28 11.92 7.64
C SER A 166 14.24 11.23 8.60
N GLU A 167 14.85 11.98 9.51
CA GLU A 167 15.83 11.43 10.43
C GLU A 167 15.21 10.54 11.52
N ILE A 168 14.00 10.86 11.96
CA ILE A 168 13.19 9.95 12.80
C ILE A 168 13.00 8.62 12.06
N LEU A 169 12.49 8.63 10.83
CA LEU A 169 12.26 7.40 10.06
C LEU A 169 13.52 6.56 9.87
N LYS A 170 14.68 7.19 9.60
CA LYS A 170 15.95 6.46 9.52
C LYS A 170 16.32 5.81 10.85
N LYS A 171 16.22 6.55 11.96
CA LYS A 171 16.50 6.03 13.30
C LYS A 171 15.58 4.86 13.68
N GLU A 172 14.30 4.89 13.29
CA GLU A 172 13.38 3.77 13.50
C GLU A 172 13.86 2.45 12.88
N THR A 173 14.72 2.54 11.87
CA THR A 173 15.24 1.39 11.12
C THR A 173 16.73 1.14 11.34
N ASN A 174 17.37 1.86 12.28
CA ASN A 174 18.82 1.88 12.42
C ASN A 174 19.53 2.15 11.07
N TYR A 175 18.95 3.06 10.27
CA TYR A 175 19.45 3.45 8.95
C TYR A 175 19.46 2.33 7.90
N LYS A 176 18.85 1.17 8.16
CA LYS A 176 18.78 0.05 7.21
C LYS A 176 17.56 0.11 6.27
N GLY A 177 16.59 0.98 6.55
CA GLY A 177 15.34 1.08 5.81
C GLY A 177 14.28 0.08 6.28
N PHE A 178 13.08 0.18 5.70
CA PHE A 178 11.94 -0.66 6.01
C PHE A 178 11.90 -1.91 5.14
N ASP A 179 11.65 -3.08 5.71
CA ASP A 179 11.39 -4.31 4.94
C ASP A 179 10.04 -4.24 4.20
N ASN A 180 9.10 -3.45 4.71
CA ASN A 180 7.73 -3.32 4.24
C ASN A 180 7.27 -1.88 4.34
N ILE A 181 6.77 -1.31 3.24
CA ILE A 181 6.10 -0.01 3.26
C ILE A 181 4.73 -0.15 2.61
N ILE A 182 3.69 0.33 3.29
CA ILE A 182 2.35 0.44 2.72
C ILE A 182 2.02 1.92 2.55
N VAL A 183 1.81 2.34 1.31
CA VAL A 183 1.47 3.70 0.94
C VAL A 183 -0.04 3.80 0.75
N LEU A 184 -0.72 4.34 1.76
CA LEU A 184 -2.18 4.56 1.74
C LEU A 184 -2.56 5.95 1.26
N ALA A 185 -1.60 6.88 1.25
CA ALA A 185 -1.79 8.21 0.70
C ALA A 185 -1.82 8.15 -0.83
N SER A 186 -2.90 8.62 -1.44
CA SER A 186 -3.05 8.80 -2.89
C SER A 186 -2.24 10.02 -3.37
N SER A 187 -0.91 9.95 -3.29
CA SER A 187 -0.01 11.03 -3.70
C SER A 187 1.27 10.47 -4.31
N VAL A 188 1.72 11.10 -5.41
CA VAL A 188 2.98 10.76 -6.08
C VAL A 188 4.16 11.03 -5.15
N GLU A 189 4.12 12.14 -4.40
CA GLU A 189 5.13 12.53 -3.42
C GLU A 189 5.26 11.50 -2.31
N ALA A 190 4.12 10.96 -1.83
CA ALA A 190 4.11 9.91 -0.82
C ALA A 190 4.83 8.63 -1.29
N VAL A 191 4.63 8.21 -2.55
CA VAL A 191 5.35 7.06 -3.12
C VAL A 191 6.83 7.39 -3.33
N LYS A 192 7.16 8.60 -3.81
CA LYS A 192 8.55 9.07 -3.95
C LYS A 192 9.30 9.05 -2.61
N ASP A 193 8.69 9.59 -1.56
CA ASP A 193 9.27 9.59 -0.22
C ASP A 193 9.44 8.13 0.27
N ALA A 194 8.43 7.27 0.12
CA ALA A 194 8.50 5.85 0.50
C ALA A 194 9.70 5.11 -0.12
N LEU A 195 9.97 5.33 -1.40
CA LEU A 195 11.08 4.71 -2.13
C LEU A 195 12.46 5.05 -1.55
N ASN A 196 12.60 6.19 -0.87
CA ASN A 196 13.87 6.58 -0.24
C ASN A 196 14.14 5.85 1.08
N PHE A 197 13.12 5.24 1.69
CA PHE A 197 13.25 4.56 2.99
C PHE A 197 13.11 3.04 2.90
N ILE A 198 12.96 2.47 1.71
CA ILE A 198 12.86 1.01 1.55
C ILE A 198 14.23 0.35 1.70
N ALA A 199 14.28 -0.75 2.45
CA ALA A 199 15.46 -1.60 2.58
C ALA A 199 15.68 -2.47 1.33
N GLU A 200 16.89 -3.02 1.20
CA GLU A 200 17.18 -4.12 0.29
C GLU A 200 16.23 -5.31 0.54
N GLY A 201 15.73 -5.92 -0.53
CA GLY A 201 14.72 -6.99 -0.50
C GLY A 201 13.34 -6.53 0.01
N GLY A 202 13.16 -5.23 0.19
CA GLY A 202 11.95 -4.63 0.71
C GLY A 202 10.77 -4.72 -0.27
N VAL A 203 9.56 -4.59 0.27
CA VAL A 203 8.32 -4.52 -0.51
C VAL A 203 7.61 -3.20 -0.25
N ILE A 204 7.29 -2.47 -1.31
CA ILE A 204 6.39 -1.31 -1.25
C ILE A 204 5.04 -1.71 -1.85
N ASN A 205 3.97 -1.56 -1.07
CA ASN A 205 2.60 -1.69 -1.54
C ASN A 205 1.99 -0.30 -1.75
N ILE A 206 1.69 0.03 -3.01
CA ILE A 206 0.97 1.23 -3.42
C ILE A 206 -0.52 0.92 -3.37
N PHE A 207 -1.10 1.17 -2.19
CA PHE A 207 -2.51 0.91 -1.92
C PHE A 207 -3.39 2.13 -2.25
N GLY A 208 -2.90 3.34 -2.01
CA GLY A 208 -3.61 4.55 -2.39
C GLY A 208 -3.79 4.62 -3.90
N GLY A 209 -5.03 4.76 -4.37
CA GLY A 209 -5.32 4.90 -5.79
C GLY A 209 -4.69 6.17 -6.35
N ILE A 210 -3.81 6.03 -7.34
CA ILE A 210 -3.16 7.12 -8.07
C ILE A 210 -3.48 6.90 -9.55
N PRO A 211 -3.96 7.92 -10.29
CA PRO A 211 -4.29 7.74 -11.70
C PRO A 211 -3.11 7.18 -12.51
N LYS A 212 -3.42 6.38 -13.53
CA LYS A 212 -2.43 5.91 -14.52
C LYS A 212 -1.70 7.09 -15.16
N ARG A 213 -0.53 6.83 -15.75
CA ARG A 213 0.36 7.85 -16.35
C ARG A 213 1.00 8.80 -15.33
N ASN A 214 1.01 8.42 -14.06
CA ASN A 214 1.80 9.11 -13.04
C ASN A 214 3.10 8.35 -12.83
N PHE A 215 4.22 9.01 -13.12
CA PHE A 215 5.54 8.38 -13.08
C PHE A 215 6.36 8.81 -11.87
N VAL A 216 7.07 7.85 -11.30
CA VAL A 216 8.13 8.09 -10.32
C VAL A 216 9.43 7.54 -10.86
N LYS A 217 10.53 8.26 -10.65
CA LYS A 217 11.87 7.76 -10.98
C LYS A 217 12.45 7.07 -9.75
N ILE A 218 12.78 5.79 -9.89
CA ILE A 218 13.51 5.01 -8.89
C ILE A 218 14.91 4.70 -9.42
N LEU A 219 15.94 4.69 -8.57
CA LEU A 219 17.25 4.19 -8.97
C LEU A 219 17.13 2.73 -9.43
N SER A 220 17.65 2.41 -10.62
CA SER A 220 17.48 1.08 -11.24
C SER A 220 18.10 -0.02 -10.39
N ARG A 221 19.17 0.29 -9.66
CA ARG A 221 19.77 -0.62 -8.66
C ARG A 221 18.76 -1.09 -7.61
N LYS A 222 17.75 -0.28 -7.25
CA LYS A 222 16.72 -0.70 -6.30
C LYS A 222 15.96 -1.92 -6.81
N ILE A 223 15.65 -1.96 -8.10
CA ILE A 223 14.95 -3.07 -8.74
C ILE A 223 15.91 -4.24 -8.96
N CYS A 224 17.10 -3.96 -9.51
CA CYS A 224 18.01 -5.00 -10.00
C CYS A 224 18.84 -5.65 -8.88
N SER A 225 19.66 -4.87 -8.18
CA SER A 225 20.63 -5.40 -7.20
C SER A 225 20.11 -5.36 -5.76
N GLU A 226 19.34 -4.33 -5.38
CA GLU A 226 18.72 -4.25 -4.05
C GLU A 226 17.39 -5.02 -3.98
N LYS A 227 16.92 -5.64 -5.08
CA LYS A 227 15.81 -6.60 -5.09
C LYS A 227 14.50 -6.04 -4.49
N VAL A 228 14.27 -4.74 -4.58
CA VAL A 228 13.06 -4.07 -4.10
C VAL A 228 11.90 -4.47 -5.00
N ARG A 229 10.80 -4.90 -4.38
CA ARG A 229 9.56 -5.19 -5.07
C ARG A 229 8.53 -4.09 -4.85
N ILE A 230 7.90 -3.66 -5.93
CA ILE A 230 6.82 -2.68 -5.89
C ILE A 230 5.56 -3.37 -6.36
N ILE A 231 4.52 -3.32 -5.54
CA ILE A 231 3.23 -3.93 -5.84
C ILE A 231 2.12 -2.90 -5.70
N GLY A 232 1.05 -3.10 -6.44
CA GLY A 232 -0.22 -2.41 -6.28
C GLY A 232 -1.26 -3.34 -5.68
N SER A 233 -2.29 -2.77 -5.05
CA SER A 233 -3.46 -3.54 -4.62
C SER A 233 -4.72 -2.72 -4.86
N SER A 234 -5.53 -3.14 -5.82
CA SER A 234 -6.81 -2.50 -6.14
C SER A 234 -7.91 -3.56 -6.19
N GLY A 235 -9.03 -3.27 -5.51
CA GLY A 235 -10.16 -4.20 -5.42
C GLY A 235 -9.88 -5.44 -4.57
N SER A 236 -10.82 -6.38 -4.61
CA SER A 236 -10.73 -7.70 -4.00
C SER A 236 -11.60 -8.64 -4.82
N ASN A 237 -11.12 -9.85 -5.09
CA ASN A 237 -11.95 -10.85 -5.75
C ASN A 237 -12.89 -11.52 -4.73
N ILE A 238 -13.87 -12.28 -5.20
CA ILE A 238 -14.81 -13.00 -4.33
C ILE A 238 -14.06 -13.96 -3.38
N SER A 239 -12.98 -14.59 -3.82
CA SER A 239 -12.18 -15.48 -2.99
C SER A 239 -11.50 -14.74 -1.82
N ASP A 240 -11.06 -13.49 -2.02
CA ASP A 240 -10.46 -12.65 -0.99
C ASP A 240 -11.50 -12.26 0.07
N MET A 241 -12.73 -11.97 -0.38
CA MET A 241 -13.86 -11.69 0.52
C MET A 241 -14.22 -12.93 1.35
N LYS A 242 -14.32 -14.12 0.73
CA LYS A 242 -14.55 -15.39 1.44
C LYS A 242 -13.45 -15.66 2.48
N LYS A 243 -12.17 -15.53 2.10
CA LYS A 243 -11.03 -15.69 3.04
C LYS A 243 -11.09 -14.70 4.20
N THR A 244 -11.57 -13.48 3.97
CA THR A 244 -11.73 -12.47 5.02
C THR A 244 -12.89 -12.84 5.96
N LEU A 245 -14.01 -13.31 5.41
CA LEU A 245 -15.16 -13.80 6.19
C LEU A 245 -14.77 -14.96 7.11
N THR A 246 -14.10 -15.99 6.58
CA THR A 246 -13.63 -17.12 7.39
C THR A 246 -12.77 -16.66 8.57
N LYS A 247 -11.85 -15.72 8.35
CA LYS A 247 -11.00 -15.20 9.44
C LYS A 247 -11.78 -14.40 10.49
N VAL A 248 -12.90 -13.78 10.12
CA VAL A 248 -13.80 -13.09 11.06
C VAL A 248 -14.57 -14.11 11.88
N GLU A 249 -15.12 -15.15 11.25
CA GLU A 249 -15.84 -16.25 11.90
C GLU A 249 -14.93 -17.02 12.88
N GLU A 250 -13.68 -17.25 12.50
CA GLU A 250 -12.64 -17.85 13.35
C GLU A 250 -12.10 -16.87 14.43
N LYS A 251 -12.65 -15.65 14.55
CA LYS A 251 -12.21 -14.59 15.47
C LYS A 251 -10.73 -14.19 15.32
N LYS A 252 -10.09 -14.52 14.19
CA LYS A 252 -8.70 -14.13 13.87
C LYS A 252 -8.58 -12.65 13.52
N ILE A 253 -9.66 -12.01 13.06
CA ILE A 253 -9.75 -10.57 12.86
C ILE A 253 -11.11 -10.05 13.30
N ASN A 254 -11.12 -8.87 13.92
CA ASN A 254 -12.33 -8.16 14.29
C ASN A 254 -12.51 -6.92 13.42
N THR A 255 -13.37 -7.01 12.40
CA THR A 255 -13.64 -5.92 11.44
C THR A 255 -14.48 -4.79 12.04
N ASN A 256 -15.23 -5.04 13.12
CA ASN A 256 -16.04 -4.03 13.81
C ASN A 256 -15.17 -2.90 14.37
N ASN A 257 -13.88 -3.15 14.63
CA ASN A 257 -12.93 -2.13 15.04
C ASN A 257 -12.78 -0.99 14.01
N SER A 258 -13.09 -1.22 12.74
CA SER A 258 -13.03 -0.18 11.71
C SER A 258 -14.26 0.76 11.71
N VAL A 259 -15.39 0.32 12.29
CA VAL A 259 -16.65 1.07 12.29
C VAL A 259 -16.62 2.15 13.39
N PHE A 260 -16.97 3.37 13.01
CA PHE A 260 -17.02 4.52 13.91
C PHE A 260 -18.46 4.96 14.21
N ALA A 261 -19.34 4.92 13.22
CA ALA A 261 -20.74 5.29 13.35
C ALA A 261 -21.63 4.39 12.50
N ILE A 262 -22.90 4.29 12.90
CA ILE A 262 -23.96 3.63 12.15
C ILE A 262 -25.12 4.61 11.93
N GLY A 263 -25.92 4.39 10.90
CA GLY A 263 -27.11 5.20 10.62
C GLY A 263 -28.09 4.44 9.72
N GLY A 264 -29.33 4.90 9.70
CA GLY A 264 -30.34 4.50 8.73
C GLY A 264 -30.19 5.24 7.40
N ILE A 265 -31.02 4.91 6.41
CA ILE A 265 -30.95 5.52 5.08
C ILE A 265 -31.10 7.05 5.11
N ASN A 266 -31.96 7.56 5.99
CA ASN A 266 -32.19 9.00 6.19
C ASN A 266 -30.94 9.74 6.72
N SER A 267 -29.99 9.02 7.30
CA SER A 267 -28.72 9.59 7.77
C SER A 267 -27.64 9.70 6.68
N LEU A 268 -27.85 9.17 5.47
CA LEU A 268 -26.83 9.05 4.42
C LEU A 268 -26.19 10.39 4.04
N LYS A 269 -27.00 11.42 3.75
CA LYS A 269 -26.50 12.76 3.37
C LYS A 269 -25.59 13.34 4.47
N LYS A 270 -26.03 13.25 5.73
CA LYS A 270 -25.27 13.71 6.90
C LYS A 270 -23.99 12.90 7.09
N ALA A 271 -24.04 11.59 6.86
CA ALA A 271 -22.87 10.72 6.94
C ALA A 271 -21.81 11.12 5.89
N LEU A 272 -22.20 11.29 4.62
CA LEU A 272 -21.30 11.69 3.53
C LEU A 272 -20.61 13.04 3.81
N LEU A 273 -21.38 14.04 4.27
CA LEU A 273 -20.83 15.37 4.63
C LEU A 273 -19.83 15.29 5.80
N ASN A 274 -20.06 14.44 6.79
CA ASN A 274 -19.13 14.28 7.90
C ASN A 274 -17.88 13.48 7.51
N VAL A 275 -18.01 12.51 6.60
CA VAL A 275 -16.88 11.77 6.03
C VAL A 275 -16.00 12.70 5.21
N SER A 276 -16.57 13.54 4.34
CA SER A 276 -15.82 14.50 3.52
C SER A 276 -15.07 15.54 4.38
N LYS A 277 -15.69 15.99 5.47
CA LYS A 277 -15.06 16.86 6.48
C LYS A 277 -14.08 16.14 7.42
N GLY A 278 -13.93 14.82 7.30
CA GLY A 278 -13.03 14.02 8.14
C GLY A 278 -13.42 13.92 9.62
N VAL A 279 -14.68 14.21 9.96
CA VAL A 279 -15.23 14.16 11.34
C VAL A 279 -15.22 12.74 11.88
N PHE A 280 -15.43 11.75 11.01
CA PHE A 280 -15.41 10.34 11.38
C PHE A 280 -14.07 9.70 11.00
N PRO A 281 -13.27 9.27 11.99
CA PRO A 281 -11.96 8.66 11.72
C PRO A 281 -12.04 7.23 11.19
N GLY A 282 -13.18 6.55 11.36
CA GLY A 282 -13.43 5.19 10.88
C GLY A 282 -14.53 5.15 9.81
N LYS A 283 -15.02 3.94 9.52
CA LYS A 283 -16.12 3.71 8.59
C LYS A 283 -17.45 4.14 9.19
N VAL A 284 -18.34 4.64 8.34
CA VAL A 284 -19.76 4.82 8.67
C VAL A 284 -20.53 3.75 7.93
N VAL A 285 -21.36 2.99 8.63
CA VAL A 285 -22.24 1.97 8.04
C VAL A 285 -23.65 2.55 7.97
N ILE A 286 -24.24 2.51 6.78
CA ILE A 286 -25.65 2.86 6.57
C ILE A 286 -26.41 1.56 6.38
N PHE A 287 -27.49 1.39 7.13
CA PHE A 287 -28.44 0.28 7.00
C PHE A 287 -29.62 0.75 6.16
N PRO A 288 -29.67 0.41 4.86
CA PRO A 288 -30.70 0.95 3.96
C PRO A 288 -32.12 0.58 4.38
N GLN A 289 -32.28 -0.58 5.02
CA GLN A 289 -33.55 -1.13 5.50
C GLN A 289 -34.07 -0.46 6.79
N ILE A 290 -33.32 0.48 7.38
CA ILE A 290 -33.72 1.17 8.60
C ILE A 290 -33.83 2.66 8.29
N GLU A 291 -35.03 3.23 8.41
CA GLU A 291 -35.25 4.66 8.21
C GLU A 291 -34.89 5.46 9.46
N ASN A 292 -35.44 5.04 10.60
CA ASN A 292 -35.43 5.78 11.87
C ASN A 292 -34.21 5.42 12.75
N LEU A 293 -33.02 5.38 12.14
CA LEU A 293 -31.76 5.25 12.87
C LEU A 293 -30.90 6.49 12.67
N ASP A 294 -30.82 7.30 13.72
CA ASP A 294 -29.92 8.43 13.80
C ASP A 294 -28.47 8.02 13.55
N LEU A 295 -27.74 8.89 12.85
CA LEU A 295 -26.29 8.80 12.74
C LEU A 295 -25.61 8.80 14.11
N THR A 296 -25.24 7.61 14.59
CA THR A 296 -24.84 7.35 15.97
C THR A 296 -23.45 6.74 16.01
N ARG A 297 -22.56 7.35 16.82
CA ARG A 297 -21.22 6.78 17.07
C ARG A 297 -21.34 5.44 17.79
N VAL A 298 -20.55 4.45 17.42
CA VAL A 298 -20.59 3.10 17.99
C VAL A 298 -20.43 3.12 19.52
N GLY A 299 -19.55 3.99 20.05
CA GLY A 299 -19.37 4.16 21.50
C GLY A 299 -20.58 4.71 22.25
N LYS A 300 -21.58 5.26 21.55
CA LYS A 300 -22.83 5.80 22.12
C LYS A 300 -24.05 4.90 21.89
N ILE A 301 -23.91 3.78 21.16
CA ILE A 301 -25.04 2.90 20.81
C ILE A 301 -25.73 2.38 22.07
N LYS A 302 -25.00 1.83 23.05
CA LYS A 302 -25.61 1.31 24.31
C LYS A 302 -26.51 2.33 25.03
N LYS A 303 -26.21 3.63 24.91
CA LYS A 303 -27.01 4.71 25.54
C LYS A 303 -28.26 5.08 24.73
N LYS A 304 -28.22 4.91 23.40
CA LYS A 304 -29.32 5.28 22.49
C LYS A 304 -30.21 4.11 22.08
N ILE A 305 -29.68 2.88 22.09
CA ILE A 305 -30.35 1.67 21.64
C ILE A 305 -30.01 0.55 22.65
N PRO A 306 -30.69 0.52 23.80
CA PRO A 306 -30.28 -0.30 24.95
C PRO A 306 -30.28 -1.81 24.68
N PHE A 307 -31.13 -2.29 23.76
CA PHE A 307 -31.25 -3.71 23.41
C PHE A 307 -30.11 -4.25 22.53
N ILE A 308 -29.25 -3.38 21.96
CA ILE A 308 -28.06 -3.82 21.21
C ILE A 308 -26.90 -4.05 22.19
N GLN A 309 -26.66 -5.31 22.56
CA GLN A 309 -25.48 -5.70 23.34
C GLN A 309 -24.24 -5.78 22.43
N LYS A 310 -23.07 -5.42 22.99
CA LYS A 310 -21.78 -5.70 22.36
C LYS A 310 -21.44 -7.15 22.62
N ASN A 311 -21.43 -7.98 21.58
CA ASN A 311 -20.65 -9.21 21.57
C ASN A 311 -19.17 -8.90 21.29
#